data_AF-A0A7W6UMZ0-F1
#
_entry.id   AF-A0A7W6UMZ0-F1
#
_cell.length_a   1.000
_cell.length_b   1.000
_cell.length_c   1.000
_cell.angle_alpha   90.00
_cell.angle_beta   90.00
_cell.angle_gamma   90.00
#
_symmetry.space_group_name_H-M   'P 1'
#
loop_
_entity.id
_entity.type
_entity.pdbx_description
1 polymer ?
#
loop_
_entity_poly.entity_id
_entity_poly.type
_entity_poly.pdbx_seq_one_letter_code
_entity_poly.pdbx_strand_id
1 'polypeptide(L)'
;MPTILYKDDHNISPDDVMKVAVYASHAGRRCYDVFAEDGSRSRSDVLSRRVQAVSNSLDYGNEPYFHPETTKKVLDLHTMVSGMCFDRFDERGHMGKSMDLLKMAQDVDDVLDKLVIYHLLPEEFEEAEADWAHEGQFFPKDETSGDDTDTRRGV
;
A
#
# COMPACT_ATOMS: atom_id res chain seq x y z
N MET A 1 14.76 -4.44 9.56
CA MET A 1 14.13 -4.79 8.28
C MET A 1 13.33 -6.06 8.51
N PRO A 2 12.00 -6.04 8.30
CA PRO A 2 11.16 -7.21 8.50
C PRO A 2 11.61 -8.36 7.59
N THR A 3 11.50 -9.59 8.09
CA THR A 3 11.73 -10.79 7.29
C THR A 3 10.45 -11.14 6.55
N ILE A 4 10.55 -11.26 5.22
CA ILE A 4 9.41 -11.54 4.34
C ILE A 4 9.45 -13.01 3.95
N LEU A 5 8.41 -13.75 4.33
CA LEU A 5 8.17 -15.12 3.87
C LEU A 5 7.07 -15.12 2.81
N TYR A 6 7.20 -16.02 1.84
CA TYR A 6 6.17 -16.22 0.81
C TYR A 6 5.30 -17.40 1.24
N LYS A 7 3.99 -17.30 1.00
CA LYS A 7 3.09 -18.44 1.17
C LYS A 7 3.44 -19.53 0.14
N ASP A 8 3.01 -20.76 0.36
CA ASP A 8 3.26 -21.86 -0.61
C ASP A 8 2.03 -22.16 -1.48
N ASP A 9 0.83 -21.97 -0.93
CA ASP A 9 -0.45 -22.19 -1.61
C ASP A 9 -1.22 -20.86 -1.72
N HIS A 10 -1.20 -20.28 -2.91
CA HIS A 10 -1.80 -18.97 -3.19
C HIS A 10 -2.93 -19.14 -4.20
N ASN A 11 -4.15 -18.83 -3.77
CA ASN A 11 -5.29 -18.77 -4.68
C ASN A 11 -5.26 -17.46 -5.48
N ILE A 12 -4.38 -17.39 -6.48
CA ILE A 12 -4.26 -16.24 -7.39
C ILE A 12 -5.16 -16.44 -8.60
N SER A 13 -5.98 -15.45 -8.86
CA SER A 13 -6.88 -15.42 -10.02
C SER A 13 -6.30 -14.56 -11.15
N PRO A 14 -6.78 -14.73 -12.40
CA PRO A 14 -6.44 -13.82 -13.50
C PRO A 14 -6.77 -12.34 -13.20
N ASP A 15 -7.80 -12.09 -12.38
CA ASP A 15 -8.15 -10.73 -11.93
C ASP A 15 -7.06 -10.12 -11.04
N ASP A 16 -6.44 -10.93 -10.16
CA ASP A 16 -5.33 -10.49 -9.30
C ASP A 16 -4.10 -10.08 -10.12
N VAL A 17 -3.77 -10.85 -11.15
CA VAL A 17 -2.72 -10.47 -12.12
C VAL A 17 -3.06 -9.11 -12.74
N MET A 18 -4.32 -8.91 -13.08
CA MET A 18 -4.76 -7.72 -13.79
C MET A 18 -4.73 -6.46 -12.92
N LYS A 19 -5.05 -6.58 -11.64
CA LYS A 19 -4.87 -5.50 -10.65
C LYS A 19 -3.41 -5.02 -10.63
N VAL A 20 -2.47 -5.95 -10.54
CA VAL A 20 -1.04 -5.64 -10.55
C VAL A 20 -0.60 -5.03 -11.90
N ALA A 21 -1.08 -5.57 -13.02
CA ALA A 21 -0.77 -5.05 -14.35
C ALA A 21 -1.27 -3.62 -14.55
N VAL A 22 -2.52 -3.34 -14.15
CA VAL A 22 -3.14 -2.02 -14.25
C VAL A 22 -2.42 -1.02 -13.34
N TYR A 23 -2.09 -1.40 -12.11
CA TYR A 23 -1.30 -0.59 -11.20
C TYR A 23 0.08 -0.23 -11.78
N ALA A 24 0.83 -1.21 -12.27
CA ALA A 24 2.13 -0.99 -12.88
C ALA A 24 2.04 -0.11 -14.13
N SER A 25 1.02 -0.31 -14.96
CA SER A 25 0.76 0.52 -16.14
C SER A 25 0.44 1.97 -15.77
N HIS A 26 -0.38 2.19 -14.73
CA HIS A 26 -0.68 3.54 -14.25
C HIS A 26 0.58 4.21 -13.71
N ALA A 27 1.35 3.51 -12.88
CA ALA A 27 2.63 4.01 -12.40
C ALA A 27 3.58 4.36 -13.56
N GLY A 28 3.66 3.49 -14.57
CA GLY A 28 4.45 3.69 -15.77
C GLY A 28 3.94 4.76 -16.74
N ARG A 29 2.82 5.44 -16.47
CA ARG A 29 2.24 6.43 -17.39
C ARG A 29 1.90 7.75 -16.71
N ARG A 30 1.58 7.72 -15.43
CA ARG A 30 0.99 8.85 -14.70
C ARG A 30 1.81 9.28 -13.51
N CYS A 31 2.68 8.42 -12.96
CA CYS A 31 3.57 8.79 -11.87
C CYS A 31 4.75 9.63 -12.35
N TYR A 32 5.10 10.61 -11.52
CA TYR A 32 6.38 11.29 -11.51
C TYR A 32 7.03 11.07 -10.15
N ASP A 33 8.34 10.91 -10.14
CA ASP A 33 9.16 10.65 -8.95
C ASP A 33 10.44 11.51 -8.91
N VAL A 34 10.62 12.38 -9.91
CA VAL A 34 11.70 13.37 -9.95
C VAL A 34 11.08 14.75 -10.09
N PHE A 35 11.49 15.66 -9.20
CA PHE A 35 10.97 17.02 -9.10
C PHE A 35 12.14 17.99 -9.03
N ALA A 36 12.18 18.97 -9.94
CA ALA A 36 13.21 20.00 -9.96
C ALA A 36 12.69 21.32 -9.38
N GLU A 37 13.62 22.20 -9.00
CA GLU A 37 13.30 23.50 -8.39
C GLU A 37 12.51 24.42 -9.32
N ASP A 38 12.65 24.25 -10.63
CA ASP A 38 11.90 25.00 -11.66
C ASP A 38 10.45 24.51 -11.82
N GLY A 39 10.00 23.55 -11.00
CA GLY A 39 8.68 22.96 -11.06
C GLY A 39 8.53 21.90 -12.16
N SER A 40 9.58 21.60 -12.91
CA SER A 40 9.57 20.49 -13.86
C SER A 40 9.51 19.15 -13.13
N ARG A 41 8.88 18.18 -13.79
CA ARG A 41 8.59 16.86 -13.23
C ARG A 41 8.91 15.82 -14.27
N SER A 42 9.58 14.76 -13.86
CA SER A 42 9.92 13.65 -14.75
C SER A 42 9.78 12.32 -14.02
N ARG A 43 9.73 11.26 -14.82
CA ARG A 43 9.81 9.89 -14.34
C ARG A 43 11.26 9.43 -14.41
N SER A 44 11.77 8.87 -13.32
CA SER A 44 13.11 8.31 -13.28
C SER A 44 13.23 7.00 -14.08
N ASP A 45 14.46 6.68 -14.46
CA ASP A 45 14.81 5.36 -15.00
C ASP A 45 14.62 4.25 -13.96
N VAL A 46 14.67 4.56 -12.66
CA VAL A 46 14.44 3.59 -11.58
C VAL A 46 12.98 3.16 -11.60
N LEU A 47 12.04 4.12 -11.59
CA LEU A 47 10.61 3.80 -11.65
C LEU A 47 10.26 3.09 -12.95
N SER A 48 10.80 3.57 -14.07
CA SER A 48 10.58 2.94 -15.39
C SER A 48 11.05 1.48 -15.43
N ARG A 49 12.22 1.18 -14.84
CA ARG A 49 12.74 -0.19 -14.78
C ARG A 49 11.91 -1.09 -13.86
N ARG A 50 11.46 -0.60 -12.71
CA ARG A 50 10.62 -1.40 -11.78
C ARG A 50 9.27 -1.73 -12.40
N VAL A 51 8.63 -0.77 -13.05
CA VAL A 51 7.39 -1.00 -13.81
C VAL A 51 7.60 -2.08 -14.86
N GLN A 52 8.65 -1.94 -15.69
CA GLN A 52 8.93 -2.91 -16.74
C GLN A 52 9.25 -4.30 -16.17
N ALA A 53 10.00 -4.37 -15.07
CA ALA A 53 10.34 -5.62 -14.41
C ALA A 53 9.11 -6.36 -13.91
N VAL A 54 8.14 -5.65 -13.31
CA VAL A 54 6.84 -6.21 -12.93
C VAL A 54 6.09 -6.69 -14.17
N SER A 55 5.87 -5.82 -15.16
CA SER A 55 5.10 -6.16 -16.37
C SER A 55 5.65 -7.39 -17.10
N ASN A 56 6.97 -7.56 -17.16
CA ASN A 56 7.63 -8.71 -17.80
C ASN A 56 7.53 -10.01 -16.99
N SER A 57 7.17 -9.94 -15.71
CA SER A 57 7.17 -11.08 -14.78
C SER A 57 5.77 -11.60 -14.43
N LEU A 58 4.73 -10.93 -14.93
CA LEU A 58 3.35 -11.34 -14.73
C LEU A 58 2.99 -12.53 -15.64
N ASP A 59 2.33 -13.51 -15.05
CA ASP A 59 1.76 -14.65 -15.75
C ASP A 59 0.28 -14.38 -16.06
N TYR A 60 -0.06 -14.33 -17.34
CA TYR A 60 -1.42 -14.06 -17.84
C TYR A 60 -2.17 -15.35 -18.23
N GLY A 61 -1.70 -16.51 -17.77
CA GLY A 61 -2.39 -17.79 -17.93
C GLY A 61 -3.75 -17.82 -17.22
N ASN A 62 -4.52 -18.88 -17.50
CA ASN A 62 -5.83 -19.10 -16.86
C ASN A 62 -5.71 -19.54 -15.40
N GLU A 63 -4.58 -20.13 -15.03
CA GLU A 63 -4.21 -20.52 -13.67
C GLU A 63 -2.88 -19.84 -13.32
N PRO A 64 -2.89 -18.52 -13.10
CA PRO A 64 -1.67 -17.74 -12.99
C PRO A 64 -0.91 -18.05 -11.70
N TYR A 65 0.41 -17.98 -11.78
CA TYR A 65 1.27 -18.18 -10.63
C TYR A 65 2.24 -17.01 -10.43
N PHE A 66 2.32 -16.50 -9.19
CA PHE A 66 3.31 -15.49 -8.81
C PHE A 66 4.50 -16.16 -8.16
N HIS A 67 5.59 -16.30 -8.92
CA HIS A 67 6.86 -16.71 -8.34
C HIS A 67 7.30 -15.73 -7.24
N PRO A 68 8.03 -16.19 -6.21
CA PRO A 68 8.58 -15.30 -5.18
C PRO A 68 9.38 -14.12 -5.75
N GLU A 69 10.11 -14.34 -6.85
CA GLU A 69 10.82 -13.29 -7.60
C GLU A 69 9.89 -12.24 -8.21
N THR A 70 8.72 -12.65 -8.70
CA THR A 70 7.67 -11.73 -9.20
C THR A 70 7.09 -10.94 -8.04
N THR A 71 6.75 -11.59 -6.93
CA THR A 71 6.21 -10.94 -5.73
C THR A 71 7.17 -9.90 -5.16
N LYS A 72 8.48 -10.19 -5.11
CA LYS A 72 9.51 -9.19 -4.73
C LYS A 72 9.48 -7.94 -5.60
N LYS A 73 9.35 -8.11 -6.93
CA LYS A 73 9.30 -6.98 -7.88
C LYS A 73 8.04 -6.15 -7.68
N VAL A 74 6.91 -6.80 -7.42
CA VAL A 74 5.63 -6.13 -7.14
C VAL A 74 5.73 -5.33 -5.85
N LEU A 75 6.28 -5.92 -4.79
CA LEU A 75 6.51 -5.22 -3.53
C LEU A 75 7.46 -4.03 -3.70
N ASP A 76 8.58 -4.20 -4.41
CA ASP A 76 9.55 -3.12 -4.66
C ASP A 76 8.95 -1.96 -5.48
N LEU A 77 8.11 -2.28 -6.48
CA LEU A 77 7.34 -1.27 -7.20
C LEU A 77 6.32 -0.59 -6.27
N HIS A 78 5.59 -1.37 -5.47
CA HIS A 78 4.58 -0.86 -4.55
C HIS A 78 5.17 0.12 -3.53
N THR A 79 6.26 -0.26 -2.87
CA THR A 79 7.00 0.61 -1.94
C THR A 79 7.47 1.89 -2.62
N MET A 80 7.99 1.78 -3.85
CA MET A 80 8.43 2.96 -4.61
C MET A 80 7.27 3.92 -4.90
N VAL A 81 6.16 3.39 -5.37
CA VAL A 81 5.02 4.19 -5.79
C VAL A 81 4.35 4.83 -4.57
N SER A 82 4.23 4.10 -3.46
CA SER A 82 3.70 4.63 -2.20
C SER A 82 4.56 5.75 -1.64
N GLY A 83 5.89 5.61 -1.65
CA GLY A 83 6.80 6.62 -1.08
C GLY A 83 7.12 7.80 -1.99
N MET A 84 7.39 7.56 -3.27
CA MET A 84 8.05 8.53 -4.15
C MET A 84 7.28 8.88 -5.43
N CYS A 85 6.21 8.16 -5.78
CA CYS A 85 5.35 8.55 -6.88
C CYS A 85 4.26 9.54 -6.46
N PHE A 86 4.05 10.54 -7.31
CA PHE A 86 2.85 11.38 -7.32
C PHE A 86 2.27 11.45 -8.74
N ASP A 87 0.96 11.26 -8.87
CA ASP A 87 0.22 11.28 -10.15
C ASP A 87 -0.82 12.40 -10.21
N ARG A 88 -0.95 13.19 -9.14
CA ARG A 88 -1.83 14.35 -9.07
C ARG A 88 -1.05 15.58 -8.62
N PHE A 89 -1.31 16.70 -9.28
CA PHE A 89 -0.73 17.99 -8.95
C PHE A 89 -1.78 19.08 -9.06
N ASP A 90 -1.90 19.92 -8.04
CA ASP A 90 -2.84 21.04 -8.06
C ASP A 90 -2.20 22.34 -8.56
N GLU A 91 -3.03 23.38 -8.70
CA GLU A 91 -2.61 24.71 -9.16
C GLU A 91 -1.62 25.41 -8.22
N ARG A 92 -1.55 24.97 -6.95
CA ARG A 92 -0.62 25.48 -5.95
C ARG A 92 0.71 24.73 -5.96
N GLY A 93 0.84 23.72 -6.83
CA GLY A 93 2.03 22.89 -6.94
C GLY A 93 2.10 21.77 -5.90
N HIS A 94 1.05 21.55 -5.11
CA HIS A 94 1.02 20.44 -4.17
C HIS A 94 1.00 19.12 -4.92
N MET A 95 1.85 18.21 -4.47
CA MET A 95 1.99 16.87 -5.02
C MET A 95 1.11 15.93 -4.22
N GLY A 96 0.35 15.11 -4.92
CA GLY A 96 -0.56 14.16 -4.30
C GLY A 96 -0.72 12.90 -5.13
N LYS A 97 -1.47 11.96 -4.56
CA LYS A 97 -1.92 10.75 -5.24
C LYS A 97 -3.40 10.90 -5.60
N SER A 98 -3.78 10.45 -6.78
CA SER A 98 -5.18 10.36 -7.18
C SER A 98 -5.90 9.28 -6.38
N MET A 99 -7.22 9.40 -6.26
CA MET A 99 -8.04 8.34 -5.66
C MET A 99 -7.93 7.02 -6.44
N ASP A 100 -7.74 7.10 -7.77
CA ASP A 100 -7.55 5.93 -8.61
C ASP A 100 -6.24 5.22 -8.22
N LEU A 101 -5.13 5.94 -8.08
CA LEU A 101 -3.85 5.36 -7.66
C LEU A 101 -3.93 4.75 -6.27
N LEU A 102 -4.60 5.41 -5.33
CA LEU A 102 -4.80 4.87 -3.98
C LEU A 102 -5.63 3.59 -4.00
N LYS A 103 -6.69 3.54 -4.82
CA LYS A 103 -7.50 2.32 -4.98
C LYS A 103 -6.70 1.19 -5.61
N MET A 104 -5.92 1.47 -6.66
CA MET A 104 -5.08 0.44 -7.28
C MET A 104 -3.97 -0.05 -6.34
N ALA A 105 -3.44 0.80 -5.46
CA ALA A 105 -2.50 0.39 -4.42
C ALA A 105 -3.16 -0.58 -3.45
N GLN A 106 -4.37 -0.25 -2.97
CA GLN A 106 -5.18 -1.15 -2.13
C GLN A 106 -5.44 -2.50 -2.82
N ASP A 107 -5.81 -2.48 -4.11
CA ASP A 107 -6.01 -3.70 -4.90
C ASP A 107 -4.73 -4.56 -4.96
N VAL A 108 -3.55 -3.93 -4.96
CA VAL A 108 -2.25 -4.63 -4.93
C VAL A 108 -1.93 -5.15 -3.52
N ASP A 109 -2.24 -4.40 -2.47
CA ASP A 109 -2.10 -4.86 -1.09
C ASP A 109 -2.93 -6.13 -0.84
N ASP A 110 -4.20 -6.15 -1.29
CA ASP A 110 -5.07 -7.32 -1.20
C ASP A 110 -4.47 -8.56 -1.93
N VAL A 111 -3.75 -8.34 -3.04
CA VAL A 111 -3.03 -9.40 -3.76
C VAL A 111 -1.78 -9.83 -3.00
N LEU A 112 -1.00 -8.89 -2.47
CA LEU A 112 0.20 -9.17 -1.69
C LEU A 112 -0.13 -9.95 -0.41
N ASP A 113 -1.27 -9.68 0.22
CA ASP A 113 -1.76 -10.43 1.39
C ASP A 113 -2.03 -11.90 1.09
N LYS A 114 -2.34 -12.26 -0.16
CA LYS A 114 -2.44 -13.66 -0.61
C LYS A 114 -1.07 -14.32 -0.82
N LEU A 115 -0.03 -13.51 -1.03
CA LEU A 115 1.30 -13.96 -1.46
C LEU A 115 2.33 -13.98 -0.31
N VAL A 116 2.19 -13.07 0.65
CA VAL A 116 3.24 -12.72 1.61
C VAL A 116 2.79 -12.96 3.05
N ILE A 117 3.76 -13.33 3.90
CA ILE A 117 3.67 -13.29 5.35
C ILE A 117 4.81 -12.38 5.84
N TYR A 118 4.46 -11.32 6.56
CA TYR A 118 5.43 -10.44 7.20
C TYR A 118 5.75 -10.96 8.60
N HIS A 119 7.03 -11.21 8.87
CA HIS A 119 7.53 -11.44 10.22
C HIS A 119 8.38 -10.25 10.66
N LEU A 120 7.89 -9.55 11.68
CA LEU A 120 8.71 -8.61 12.45
C LEU A 120 9.61 -9.41 13.40
N LEU A 121 10.83 -8.94 13.60
CA LEU A 121 11.62 -9.42 14.74
C LEU A 121 10.91 -9.03 16.03
N PRO A 122 11.07 -9.78 17.14
CA PRO A 122 10.41 -9.45 18.40
C PRO A 122 10.67 -8.00 18.86
N GLU A 123 11.90 -7.49 18.67
CA GLU A 123 12.24 -6.11 19.02
C GLU A 123 11.51 -5.08 18.13
N GLU A 124 11.40 -5.33 16.83
CA GLU A 124 10.67 -4.46 15.89
C GLU A 124 9.15 -4.52 16.13
N PHE A 125 8.64 -5.65 16.62
CA PHE A 125 7.25 -5.82 17.01
C PHE A 125 6.94 -5.02 18.28
N GLU A 126 7.82 -5.07 19.28
CA GLU A 126 7.69 -4.28 20.51
C GLU A 126 7.77 -2.77 20.24
N GLU A 127 8.68 -2.33 19.36
CA GLU A 127 8.77 -0.93 18.92
C GLU A 127 7.51 -0.49 18.17
N ALA A 128 7.02 -1.31 17.23
CA ALA A 128 5.77 -1.02 16.54
C ALA A 128 4.59 -0.97 17.52
N GLU A 129 4.39 -1.96 18.38
CA GLU A 129 3.30 -1.93 19.38
C GLU A 129 3.40 -0.71 20.31
N ALA A 130 4.60 -0.29 20.70
CA ALA A 130 4.81 0.93 21.48
C ALA A 130 4.40 2.19 20.70
N ASP A 131 4.73 2.28 19.41
CA ASP A 131 4.34 3.40 18.53
C ASP A 131 2.82 3.43 18.31
N TRP A 132 2.20 2.28 18.00
CA TRP A 132 0.74 2.16 17.88
C TRP A 132 0.01 2.49 19.19
N ALA A 133 0.57 2.09 20.34
CA ALA A 133 0.05 2.44 21.66
C ALA A 133 0.21 3.93 22.00
N HIS A 134 1.22 4.60 21.43
CA HIS A 134 1.42 6.04 21.57
C HIS A 134 0.43 6.83 20.71
N GLU A 135 0.19 6.41 19.46
CA GLU A 135 -0.79 7.05 18.57
C GLU A 135 -2.24 6.85 19.04
N GLY A 136 -2.56 5.69 19.63
CA GLY A 136 -3.87 5.40 20.22
C GLY A 136 -4.24 6.25 21.44
N GLN A 137 -3.27 6.95 22.06
CA GLN A 137 -3.50 7.87 23.18
C GLN A 137 -3.94 9.27 22.74
N PHE A 138 -3.85 9.60 21.44
CA PHE A 138 -4.24 10.90 20.91
C PHE A 138 -5.68 10.94 20.38
N PHE A 139 -6.40 9.82 20.37
CA PHE A 139 -7.84 9.81 20.18
C PHE A 139 -8.51 10.02 21.54
N PRO A 140 -9.24 11.14 21.76
CA PRO A 140 -10.08 11.26 22.93
C PRO A 140 -11.04 10.07 22.94
N LYS A 141 -11.05 9.29 24.02
CA LYS A 141 -12.19 8.44 24.31
C LYS A 141 -13.36 9.39 24.49
N ASP A 142 -14.25 9.47 23.51
CA ASP A 142 -15.53 10.14 23.68
C ASP A 142 -16.18 9.55 24.95
N GLU A 143 -16.27 10.36 26.00
CA GLU A 143 -17.00 10.05 27.20
C GLU A 143 -18.49 9.92 26.83
N THR A 144 -18.88 8.71 26.47
CA THR A 144 -20.27 8.28 26.54
C THR A 144 -20.60 8.05 28.01
N SER A 145 -20.82 9.12 28.77
CA SER A 145 -21.59 9.04 30.01
C SER A 145 -23.04 9.43 29.70
N GLY A 146 -23.80 8.45 29.23
CA GLY A 146 -25.23 8.55 29.04
C GLY A 146 -25.87 7.20 29.32
N ASP A 147 -26.30 7.00 30.56
CA ASP A 147 -27.71 6.78 30.94
C ASP A 147 -27.78 5.96 32.24
N ASP A 148 -28.50 6.48 33.24
CA ASP A 148 -29.45 5.65 33.99
C ASP A 148 -30.44 6.53 34.76
N THR A 149 -31.53 6.83 34.06
CA THR A 149 -32.95 6.79 34.48
C THR A 149 -33.37 7.13 35.93
N ASP A 150 -34.29 8.10 35.99
CA ASP A 150 -35.17 8.54 37.09
C ASP A 150 -36.24 7.50 37.48
N THR A 151 -36.41 7.14 38.78
CA THR A 151 -37.73 7.20 39.48
C THR A 151 -37.71 6.98 41.03
N ARG A 152 -38.19 7.99 41.77
CA ARG A 152 -39.05 8.03 43.01
C ARG A 152 -38.98 7.01 44.19
N ARG A 153 -38.79 7.56 45.41
CA ARG A 153 -39.58 7.45 46.70
C ARG A 153 -38.73 8.13 47.80
N GLY A 154 -39.14 9.01 48.72
CA GLY A 154 -40.40 9.25 49.42
C GLY A 154 -40.23 8.94 50.92
N VAL A 155 -39.86 9.94 51.74
CA VAL A 155 -40.31 10.24 53.13
C VAL A 155 -39.99 11.70 53.41
#